data_AF-A0A9X9A2L1-F1
#
_entry.id   AF-A0A9X9A2L1-F1
#
_cell.length_a   1.000
_cell.length_b   1.000
_cell.length_c   1.000
_cell.angle_alpha   90.00
_cell.angle_beta   90.00
_cell.angle_gamma   90.00
#
_symmetry.space_group_name_H-M   'P 1'
#
loop_
_entity.id
_entity.type
_entity.pdbx_description
1 polymer ?
#
loop_
_entity_poly.entity_id
_entity_poly.type
_entity_poly.pdbx_seq_one_letter_code
_entity_poly.pdbx_strand_id
1 'polypeptide(L)'
;MKIKRRITIVLICFMSVMFVLLCRLIQIQIIDTESFTDRKINLIEKSVTQRTQSITVDDGRGQFIDRNGKKIGEEKYPVLIIFPFLQIKNDMLEKIAHIIGVSRQEIRRQMKNNKNAFTLQ
;
A
#
# COMPACT_ATOMS: atom_id res chain seq x y z
N MET A 1 3.56 -31.20 50.09
CA MET A 1 3.41 -29.74 49.86
C MET A 1 4.55 -29.08 49.07
N LYS A 2 5.79 -29.62 49.06
CA LYS A 2 6.94 -29.00 48.36
C LYS A 2 6.85 -29.03 46.82
N ILE A 3 6.27 -30.08 46.22
CA ILE A 3 6.15 -30.20 44.75
C ILE A 3 5.17 -29.18 44.16
N LYS A 4 4.01 -28.96 44.83
CA LYS A 4 3.01 -27.97 44.41
C LYS A 4 3.61 -26.56 44.43
N ARG A 5 4.38 -26.23 45.47
CA ARG A 5 5.11 -24.95 45.56
C ARG A 5 6.12 -24.75 44.43
N ARG A 6 6.86 -25.79 44.04
CA ARG A 6 7.80 -25.72 42.90
C ARG A 6 7.07 -25.48 41.57
N ILE A 7 5.96 -26.18 41.32
CA ILE A 7 5.15 -26.02 40.11
C ILE A 7 4.57 -24.60 40.03
N THR A 8 4.05 -24.06 41.14
CA THR A 8 3.52 -22.70 41.19
C THR A 8 4.61 -21.66 40.88
N ILE A 9 5.83 -21.83 41.41
CA ILE A 9 6.95 -20.92 41.14
C ILE A 9 7.33 -20.95 39.64
N VAL A 10 7.41 -22.14 39.03
CA VAL A 10 7.71 -22.28 37.60
C VAL A 10 6.62 -21.62 36.75
N LEU A 11 5.35 -21.82 37.11
CA LEU A 11 4.22 -21.21 36.40
C LEU A 11 4.26 -19.68 36.48
N ILE A 12 4.54 -19.11 37.66
CA ILE A 12 4.68 -17.66 37.84
C ILE A 12 5.85 -17.12 37.02
N CYS A 13 6.99 -17.83 37.01
CA CYS A 13 8.14 -17.46 36.20
C CYS A 13 7.76 -17.40 34.71
N PHE A 14 7.13 -18.45 34.20
CA PHE A 14 6.71 -18.53 32.80
C PHE A 14 5.70 -17.44 32.44
N MET A 15 4.71 -17.20 33.30
CA MET A 15 3.75 -16.10 33.14
C MET A 15 4.42 -14.73 33.13
N SER A 16 5.44 -14.51 33.96
CA SER A 16 6.18 -13.25 33.97
C SER A 16 6.94 -13.03 32.65
N VAL A 17 7.56 -14.07 32.10
CA VAL A 17 8.27 -13.99 30.82
C VAL A 17 7.28 -13.69 29.68
N MET A 18 6.14 -14.38 29.66
CA MET A 18 5.08 -14.11 28.69
C MET A 18 4.55 -12.68 28.79
N PHE A 19 4.38 -12.16 30.01
CA PHE A 19 3.95 -10.79 30.23
C PHE A 19 4.97 -9.76 29.72
N VAL A 20 6.27 -9.97 29.97
CA VAL A 20 7.34 -9.12 29.43
C VAL A 20 7.33 -9.12 27.89
N LEU A 21 7.14 -10.28 27.26
CA LEU A 21 7.04 -10.36 25.80
C LEU A 21 5.80 -9.64 25.26
N LEU A 22 4.66 -9.70 25.96
CA LEU A 22 3.45 -8.95 25.60
C LEU A 22 3.68 -7.43 25.71
N CYS A 23 4.29 -6.96 26.79
CA CYS A 23 4.67 -5.55 26.92
C CYS A 23 5.62 -5.12 25.80
N ARG A 24 6.58 -5.98 25.43
CA ARG A 24 7.50 -5.71 24.32
C ARG A 24 6.77 -5.63 22.97
N LEU A 25 5.79 -6.51 22.73
CA LEU A 25 4.95 -6.47 21.53
C LEU A 25 4.10 -5.20 21.47
N ILE A 26 3.52 -4.78 22.59
CA ILE A 26 2.73 -3.54 22.68
C ILE A 26 3.61 -2.32 22.41
N GLN A 27 4.81 -2.26 22.98
CA GLN A 27 5.78 -1.19 22.71
C GLN A 27 6.05 -1.07 21.21
N ILE A 28 6.31 -2.22 20.57
CA ILE A 28 6.57 -2.35 19.14
C ILE A 28 5.34 -1.90 18.33
N GLN A 29 4.14 -2.37 18.64
CA GLN A 29 2.99 -2.15 17.74
C GLN A 29 2.28 -0.81 17.97
N ILE A 30 2.32 -0.23 19.17
CA ILE A 30 1.51 0.95 19.55
C ILE A 30 2.35 2.20 19.83
N ILE A 31 3.53 2.06 20.44
CA ILE A 31 4.31 3.21 20.92
C ILE A 31 5.36 3.62 19.88
N ASP A 32 6.07 2.64 19.31
CA ASP A 32 7.13 2.89 18.32
C ASP A 32 6.65 2.78 16.88
N THR A 33 5.35 2.71 16.59
CA THR A 33 4.83 2.47 15.23
C THR A 33 5.30 3.52 14.21
N GLU A 34 5.69 4.71 14.65
CA GLU A 34 6.28 5.78 13.84
C GLU A 34 7.83 5.87 13.92
N SER A 35 8.48 5.23 14.89
CA SER A 35 9.95 5.32 15.06
C SER A 35 10.62 4.05 15.58
N PHE A 36 10.60 2.98 14.79
CA PHE A 36 11.52 1.87 15.09
C PHE A 36 12.95 2.28 14.75
N THR A 37 13.78 2.33 15.79
CA THR A 37 15.22 2.69 15.75
C THR A 37 15.47 4.17 15.50
N ASP A 38 16.69 4.64 15.85
CA ASP A 38 17.30 5.98 15.61
C ASP A 38 17.06 6.60 14.21
N ARG A 39 16.51 5.83 13.28
CA ARG A 39 16.17 6.22 11.91
C ARG A 39 14.69 6.54 11.65
N LYS A 40 13.84 6.64 12.68
CA LYS A 40 12.40 7.00 12.56
C LYS A 40 11.69 6.21 11.45
N ILE A 41 11.78 4.89 11.48
CA ILE A 41 11.13 4.06 10.47
C ILE A 41 9.67 3.83 10.89
N ASN A 42 8.74 4.42 10.14
CA ASN A 42 7.31 4.24 10.32
C ASN A 42 6.87 2.90 9.69
N LEU A 43 6.44 1.93 10.52
CA LEU A 43 6.00 0.63 10.03
C LEU A 43 4.63 0.65 9.38
N ILE A 44 3.79 1.64 9.71
CA ILE A 44 2.51 1.86 9.02
C ILE A 44 2.81 2.29 7.59
N GLU A 45 3.71 3.25 7.42
CA GLU A 45 4.17 3.70 6.11
C GLU A 45 4.80 2.56 5.32
N LYS A 46 5.74 1.80 5.90
CA LYS A 46 6.36 0.62 5.24
C LYS A 46 5.32 -0.45 4.86
N SER A 47 4.29 -0.67 5.69
CA SER A 47 3.20 -1.60 5.38
C SER A 47 2.29 -1.08 4.27
N VAL A 48 2.11 0.25 4.19
CA VAL A 48 1.42 0.91 3.07
C VAL A 48 2.29 0.86 1.81
N THR A 49 3.61 1.06 1.90
CA THR A 49 4.56 0.95 0.78
C THR A 49 4.59 -0.46 0.19
N GLN A 50 4.56 -1.51 1.03
CA GLN A 50 4.47 -2.90 0.55
C GLN A 50 3.16 -3.21 -0.18
N ARG A 51 2.11 -2.40 0.04
CA ARG A 51 0.84 -2.43 -0.70
C ARG A 51 0.75 -1.34 -1.77
N THR A 52 1.73 -0.43 -1.84
CA THR A 52 1.71 0.68 -2.78
C THR A 52 1.99 0.11 -4.15
N GLN A 53 0.94 0.10 -4.95
CA GLN A 53 1.00 -0.43 -6.28
C GLN A 53 1.70 0.58 -7.18
N SER A 54 2.92 0.26 -7.57
CA SER A 54 3.63 0.98 -8.61
C SER A 54 3.13 0.52 -9.97
N ILE A 55 2.72 1.46 -10.82
CA ILE A 55 2.47 1.23 -12.23
C ILE A 55 3.65 1.81 -13.02
N THR A 56 4.32 0.97 -13.80
CA THR A 56 5.41 1.41 -14.67
C THR A 56 4.82 2.15 -15.86
N VAL A 57 5.07 3.45 -15.94
CA VAL A 57 4.55 4.32 -17.02
C VAL A 57 5.45 4.27 -18.26
N ASP A 58 6.75 4.12 -18.06
CA ASP A 58 7.76 4.01 -19.11
C ASP A 58 8.88 3.11 -18.55
N ASP A 59 9.27 2.08 -19.28
CA ASP A 59 10.35 1.17 -18.87
C ASP A 59 11.74 1.71 -19.22
N GLY A 60 11.81 2.89 -19.87
CA GLY A 60 13.04 3.56 -20.25
C GLY A 60 13.73 2.91 -21.45
N ARG A 61 13.02 2.05 -22.20
CA ARG A 61 13.57 1.42 -23.40
C ARG A 61 13.92 2.47 -24.45
N GLY A 62 15.05 2.26 -25.13
CA GLY A 62 15.45 3.09 -26.26
C GLY A 62 14.42 3.02 -27.39
N GLN A 63 14.11 4.17 -27.98
CA GLN A 63 13.10 4.29 -29.03
C GLN A 63 13.70 3.97 -30.40
N PHE A 64 12.97 3.25 -31.25
CA PHE A 64 13.39 3.04 -32.63
C PHE A 64 13.13 4.31 -33.45
N ILE A 65 14.17 4.80 -34.13
CA ILE A 65 14.09 5.95 -35.04
C ILE A 65 14.53 5.52 -36.44
N ASP A 66 13.83 6.01 -37.46
CA ASP A 66 14.24 5.89 -38.87
C ASP A 66 15.45 6.80 -39.17
N ARG A 67 16.07 6.62 -40.35
CA ARG A 67 17.12 7.49 -40.90
C ARG A 67 16.75 8.98 -40.94
N ASN A 68 15.45 9.28 -40.97
CA ASN A 68 14.90 10.64 -40.98
C ASN A 68 14.58 11.17 -39.58
N GLY A 69 14.98 10.46 -38.51
CA GLY A 69 14.70 10.83 -37.12
C GLY A 69 13.26 10.58 -36.66
N LYS A 70 12.43 9.95 -37.50
CA LYS A 70 11.02 9.65 -37.16
C LYS A 70 10.95 8.39 -36.31
N LYS A 71 10.23 8.46 -35.18
CA LYS A 71 9.99 7.30 -34.30
C LYS A 71 9.17 6.24 -35.03
N ILE A 72 9.56 4.97 -34.90
CA ILE A 72 8.88 3.82 -35.49
C ILE A 72 8.31 2.97 -34.35
N GLY A 73 6.99 2.76 -34.33
CA GLY A 73 6.32 1.78 -33.46
C GLY A 73 6.01 2.22 -32.03
N GLU A 74 6.61 3.30 -31.52
CA GLU A 74 6.28 3.87 -30.20
C GLU A 74 5.56 5.20 -30.32
N GLU A 75 4.28 5.22 -29.95
CA GLU A 75 3.48 6.43 -29.79
C GLU A 75 3.13 6.66 -28.31
N LYS A 76 3.43 7.85 -27.80
CA LYS A 76 3.08 8.26 -26.43
C LYS A 76 1.72 8.94 -26.45
N TYR A 77 0.77 8.41 -25.69
CA TYR A 77 -0.55 9.02 -25.50
C TYR A 77 -0.82 9.28 -24.01
N PRO A 78 -1.51 10.37 -23.67
CA PRO A 78 -1.90 10.64 -22.30
C PRO A 78 -2.93 9.60 -21.84
N VAL A 79 -2.71 9.02 -20.67
CA VAL A 79 -3.64 8.08 -20.03
C VAL A 79 -3.96 8.55 -18.62
N LEU A 80 -5.21 8.34 -18.18
CA LEU A 80 -5.56 8.55 -16.79
C LEU A 80 -5.45 7.24 -16.01
N ILE A 81 -4.61 7.27 -14.97
CA ILE A 81 -4.43 6.17 -14.03
C ILE A 81 -5.28 6.43 -12.78
N ILE A 82 -6.12 5.47 -12.42
CA ILE A 82 -6.92 5.51 -11.19
C ILE A 82 -6.38 4.51 -10.18
N PHE A 83 -6.26 4.98 -8.94
CA PHE A 83 -5.92 4.18 -7.78
C PHE A 83 -7.18 3.94 -6.93
N PRO A 84 -7.80 2.75 -7.00
CA PRO A 84 -9.12 2.51 -6.41
C PRO A 84 -9.15 2.55 -4.87
N PHE A 85 -7.99 2.46 -4.21
CA PHE A 85 -7.88 2.59 -2.75
C PHE A 85 -7.95 4.06 -2.27
N LEU A 86 -7.75 5.03 -3.16
CA LEU A 86 -7.95 6.44 -2.80
C LEU A 86 -9.47 6.66 -2.67
N GLN A 87 -9.90 7.15 -1.51
CA GLN A 87 -11.29 7.53 -1.29
C GLN A 87 -11.61 8.79 -2.09
N ILE A 88 -11.98 8.62 -3.36
CA ILE A 88 -12.39 9.72 -4.24
C ILE A 88 -13.80 10.17 -3.82
N LYS A 89 -13.93 11.44 -3.42
CA LYS A 89 -15.23 12.05 -3.11
C LYS A 89 -16.12 12.08 -4.35
N ASN A 90 -17.44 11.95 -4.16
CA ASN A 90 -18.42 11.92 -5.26
C ASN A 90 -18.32 13.17 -6.17
N ASP A 91 -18.09 14.36 -5.59
CA ASP A 91 -17.96 15.61 -6.36
C ASP A 91 -16.74 15.63 -7.29
N MET A 92 -15.67 14.94 -6.90
CA MET A 92 -14.47 14.81 -7.73
C MET A 92 -14.69 13.79 -8.86
N LEU A 93 -15.43 12.71 -8.57
CA LEU A 93 -15.81 11.71 -9.56
C LEU A 93 -16.66 12.32 -10.69
N GLU A 94 -17.52 13.30 -10.38
CA GLU A 94 -18.28 14.06 -11.36
C GLU A 94 -17.40 14.85 -12.32
N LYS A 95 -16.40 15.56 -11.78
CA LYS A 95 -15.46 16.34 -12.59
C LYS A 95 -14.64 15.44 -13.50
N ILE A 96 -14.15 14.32 -12.97
CA ILE A 96 -13.36 13.33 -13.73
C ILE A 96 -14.20 12.72 -14.86
N ALA A 97 -15.45 12.31 -14.56
CA ALA A 97 -16.38 11.79 -15.55
C ALA A 97 -16.64 12.79 -16.69
N HIS A 98 -16.83 14.07 -16.35
CA HIS A 98 -17.04 15.13 -17.33
C HIS A 98 -15.80 15.39 -18.21
N ILE A 99 -14.60 15.36 -17.64
CA ILE A 99 -13.35 15.62 -18.38
C ILE A 99 -13.04 14.49 -19.37
N ILE A 100 -13.30 13.23 -19.00
CA ILE A 100 -12.93 12.06 -19.81
C ILE A 100 -14.07 11.62 -20.73
N GLY A 101 -15.30 12.09 -20.49
CA GLY A 101 -16.48 11.71 -21.27
C GLY A 101 -17.03 10.31 -20.92
N VAL A 102 -16.69 9.76 -19.75
CA VAL A 102 -17.12 8.43 -19.28
C VAL A 102 -18.15 8.58 -18.17
N SER A 103 -19.18 7.74 -18.15
CA SER A 103 -20.24 7.83 -17.13
C SER A 103 -19.72 7.52 -15.72
N ARG A 104 -20.30 8.18 -14.71
CA ARG A 104 -19.98 7.93 -13.28
C ARG A 104 -20.17 6.46 -12.89
N GLN A 105 -21.20 5.82 -13.44
CA GLN A 105 -21.52 4.43 -13.16
C GLN A 105 -20.42 3.51 -13.67
N GLU A 106 -19.87 3.81 -14.85
CA GLU A 106 -18.78 3.05 -15.43
C GLU A 106 -17.50 3.16 -14.59
N ILE A 107 -17.11 4.39 -14.22
CA ILE A 107 -15.92 4.60 -13.37
C ILE A 107 -16.10 3.90 -12.02
N ARG A 108 -17.28 4.01 -11.40
CA ARG A 108 -17.59 3.35 -10.14
C ARG A 108 -17.57 1.81 -10.24
N ARG A 109 -18.04 1.27 -11.37
CA ARG A 109 -17.98 -0.17 -11.66
C ARG A 109 -16.53 -0.64 -11.80
N GLN A 110 -15.71 0.08 -12.56
CA GLN A 110 -14.30 -0.25 -12.72
C GLN A 110 -13.51 -0.12 -11.41
N MET A 111 -13.80 0.89 -10.59
CA MET A 111 -13.22 1.03 -9.24
C MET A 111 -13.62 -0.10 -8.29
N LYS A 112 -14.84 -0.64 -8.42
CA LYS A 112 -15.31 -1.76 -7.59
C LYS A 112 -14.72 -3.09 -8.03
N ASN A 113 -14.51 -3.28 -9.33
CA ASN A 113 -14.03 -4.53 -9.91
C ASN A 113 -12.50 -4.65 -9.84
N ASN A 114 -11.78 -3.53 -9.88
CA ASN A 114 -10.32 -3.52 -9.82
C ASN A 114 -9.83 -3.28 -8.39
N LYS A 115 -9.08 -4.24 -7.84
CA LYS A 115 -8.34 -4.06 -6.58
C LYS A 115 -7.03 -3.29 -6.79
N ASN A 116 -6.57 -3.21 -8.03
CA ASN A 116 -5.29 -2.69 -8.42
C ASN A 116 -5.41 -1.38 -9.21
N ALA A 117 -4.32 -0.63 -9.32
CA ALA A 117 -4.28 0.57 -10.19
C ALA A 117 -4.59 0.19 -11.64
N PHE A 118 -5.42 0.98 -12.32
CA PHE A 118 -5.85 0.71 -13.69
C PHE A 118 -5.92 1.99 -14.52
N THR A 119 -5.82 1.85 -15.83
CA THR A 119 -6.02 2.93 -16.80
C THR A 119 -7.48 3.00 -17.21
N LEU A 120 -8.05 4.21 -17.23
CA LEU A 120 -9.34 4.43 -17.89
C LEU A 120 -9.10 4.50 -19.41
N GLN A 121 -9.71 3.57 -20.13
CA GLN A 121 -9.76 3.53 -21.59
C GLN A 121 -11.20 3.57 -22.07
#